data_AF-A0A7K4CFA6-F1
#
_entry.id   AF-A0A7K4CFA6-F1
#
_cell.length_a   1.000
_cell.length_b   1.000
_cell.length_c   1.000
_cell.angle_alpha   90.00
_cell.angle_beta   90.00
_cell.angle_gamma   90.00
#
_symmetry.space_group_name_H-M   'P 1'
#
loop_
_entity.id
_entity.type
_entity.pdbx_description
1 polymer ?
#
loop_
_entity_poly.entity_id
_entity_poly.type
_entity_poly.pdbx_seq_one_letter_code
_entity_poly.pdbx_strand_id
1 'polypeptide(L)'
;MTKSSEYMEAFFGVELNQKFEDMISELKDVEESLKDLSKQIGTINPNTAPEETKDLIKELRAISYENAQQVKDVRTFLDFYLKSDKTSTHIILERDAYMKLYQIFKWDGADVRDLKRWIKELRDLCDRIGLNVRDLINFKKLTAQPVPEDIVKFPVYAFDKQGYCLTGPAFDIVMHNDEVREKMAESPSP
;
A
#
# COMPACT_ATOMS: atom_id res chain seq x y z
N MET A 1 -25.66 15.12 -3.04
CA MET A 1 -24.51 14.79 -3.92
C MET A 1 -23.31 14.20 -3.15
N THR A 2 -23.51 13.60 -1.96
CA THR A 2 -22.43 13.11 -1.08
C THR A 2 -22.05 11.64 -1.31
N LYS A 3 -23.00 10.79 -1.76
CA LYS A 3 -22.74 9.35 -1.96
C LYS A 3 -21.62 9.05 -2.96
N SER A 4 -21.45 9.84 -4.03
CA SER A 4 -20.37 9.62 -5.00
C SER A 4 -18.97 9.86 -4.43
N SER A 5 -18.83 10.69 -3.39
CA SER A 5 -17.54 11.05 -2.80
C SER A 5 -17.02 9.95 -1.88
N GLU A 6 -17.89 9.34 -1.08
CA GLU A 6 -17.52 8.26 -0.14
C GLU A 6 -17.11 6.98 -0.88
N TYR A 7 -17.78 6.61 -1.97
CA TYR A 7 -17.38 5.47 -2.79
C TYR A 7 -16.05 5.71 -3.50
N MET A 8 -15.81 6.95 -3.93
CA MET A 8 -14.53 7.36 -4.51
C MET A 8 -13.43 7.30 -3.45
N GLU A 9 -13.65 7.82 -2.23
CA GLU A 9 -12.68 7.73 -1.12
C GLU A 9 -12.41 6.29 -0.66
N ALA A 10 -13.44 5.45 -0.55
CA ALA A 10 -13.29 4.03 -0.23
C ALA A 10 -12.57 3.25 -1.34
N PHE A 11 -12.72 3.68 -2.59
CA PHE A 11 -11.92 3.16 -3.70
C PHE A 11 -10.48 3.69 -3.59
N PHE A 12 -10.26 4.99 -3.38
CA PHE A 12 -8.96 5.66 -3.47
C PHE A 12 -8.05 5.50 -2.25
N GLY A 13 -8.56 5.04 -1.10
CA GLY A 13 -7.77 4.85 0.12
C GLY A 13 -7.12 3.47 0.29
N VAL A 14 -7.28 2.56 -0.67
CA VAL A 14 -6.82 1.17 -0.54
C VAL A 14 -5.74 0.89 -1.58
N GLU A 15 -4.58 0.41 -1.12
CA GLU A 15 -3.54 -0.19 -1.98
C GLU A 15 -3.99 -1.61 -2.32
N LEU A 16 -4.53 -1.78 -3.52
CA LEU A 16 -5.22 -2.99 -3.91
C LEU A 16 -4.25 -4.18 -3.97
N ASN A 17 -3.02 -3.95 -4.44
CA ASN A 17 -1.99 -4.98 -4.46
C ASN A 17 -1.66 -5.48 -3.06
N GLN A 18 -1.42 -4.58 -2.09
CA GLN A 18 -1.13 -4.97 -0.71
C GLN A 18 -2.32 -5.73 -0.09
N LYS A 19 -3.55 -5.24 -0.30
CA LYS A 19 -4.75 -5.91 0.21
C LYS A 19 -4.91 -7.34 -0.34
N PHE A 20 -4.52 -7.57 -1.59
CA PHE A 20 -4.51 -8.91 -2.18
C PHE A 20 -3.45 -9.81 -1.53
N GLU A 21 -2.24 -9.28 -1.26
CA GLU A 21 -1.19 -10.01 -0.55
C GLU A 21 -1.62 -10.35 0.89
N ASP A 22 -2.21 -9.39 1.60
CA ASP A 22 -2.73 -9.56 2.96
C ASP A 22 -3.81 -10.66 3.00
N MET A 23 -4.76 -10.63 2.07
CA MET A 23 -5.83 -11.63 1.96
C MET A 23 -5.28 -13.05 1.73
N ILE A 24 -4.22 -13.19 0.93
CA ILE A 24 -3.56 -14.49 0.73
C ILE A 24 -2.92 -14.99 2.04
N SER A 25 -2.33 -14.08 2.82
CA SER A 25 -1.78 -14.41 4.14
C SER A 25 -2.89 -14.82 5.12
N GLU A 26 -3.98 -14.06 5.19
CA GLU A 26 -5.13 -14.39 6.04
C GLU A 26 -5.74 -15.76 5.68
N LEU A 27 -5.89 -16.06 4.39
CA LEU A 27 -6.37 -17.37 3.95
C LEU A 27 -5.43 -18.50 4.37
N LYS A 28 -4.12 -18.23 4.44
CA LYS A 28 -3.13 -19.21 4.91
C LYS A 28 -3.31 -19.47 6.41
N ASP A 29 -3.53 -18.43 7.20
CA ASP A 29 -3.75 -18.56 8.64
C ASP A 29 -5.05 -19.32 8.94
N VAL A 30 -6.11 -19.08 8.14
CA VAL A 30 -7.36 -19.84 8.20
C VAL A 30 -7.15 -21.30 7.80
N GLU A 31 -6.41 -21.57 6.71
CA GLU A 31 -6.03 -22.93 6.28
C GLU A 31 -5.33 -23.70 7.41
N GLU A 32 -4.34 -23.07 8.05
CA GLU A 32 -3.56 -23.67 9.15
C GLU A 32 -4.45 -23.91 10.39
N SER A 33 -5.29 -22.95 10.75
CA SER A 33 -6.23 -23.06 11.86
C SER A 33 -7.21 -24.21 11.67
N LEU A 34 -7.76 -24.40 10.46
CA LEU A 34 -8.67 -25.51 10.15
C LEU A 34 -7.96 -26.87 10.17
N LYS A 35 -6.72 -26.94 9.69
CA LYS A 35 -5.89 -28.15 9.79
C LYS A 35 -5.64 -28.53 11.24
N ASP A 36 -5.31 -27.55 12.07
CA ASP A 36 -5.05 -27.78 13.48
C ASP A 36 -6.32 -28.15 14.24
N LEU A 37 -7.47 -27.54 13.93
CA LEU A 37 -8.77 -27.97 14.43
C LEU A 37 -9.06 -29.43 14.06
N SER A 38 -8.85 -29.82 12.80
CA SER A 38 -9.01 -31.22 12.36
C SER A 38 -8.12 -32.19 13.14
N LYS A 39 -6.85 -31.81 13.41
CA LYS A 39 -5.95 -32.61 14.24
C LYS A 39 -6.46 -32.71 15.68
N GLN A 40 -6.88 -31.60 16.28
CA GLN A 40 -7.41 -31.55 17.65
C GLN A 40 -8.65 -32.43 17.79
N ILE A 41 -9.61 -32.37 16.85
CA ILE A 41 -10.76 -33.26 16.82
C ILE A 41 -10.32 -34.72 16.77
N GLY A 42 -9.28 -35.04 15.98
CA GLY A 42 -8.70 -36.37 15.91
C GLY A 42 -8.08 -36.90 17.21
N THR A 43 -7.81 -36.02 18.20
CA THR A 43 -7.29 -36.43 19.52
C THR A 43 -8.39 -36.75 20.54
N ILE A 44 -9.65 -36.42 20.24
CA ILE A 44 -10.78 -36.74 21.11
C ILE A 44 -10.92 -38.26 21.16
N ASN A 45 -10.77 -38.85 22.35
CA ASN A 45 -10.84 -40.29 22.54
C ASN A 45 -12.26 -40.80 22.22
N PRO A 46 -12.47 -41.52 21.11
CA PRO A 46 -13.81 -41.96 20.74
C PRO A 46 -14.31 -43.07 21.68
N ASN A 47 -13.42 -43.80 22.36
CA ASN A 47 -13.79 -44.97 23.17
C ASN A 47 -14.56 -44.63 24.45
N THR A 48 -14.56 -43.36 24.86
CA THR A 48 -15.34 -42.88 26.01
C THR A 48 -16.67 -42.23 25.62
N ALA A 49 -16.95 -42.11 24.32
CA ALA A 49 -18.11 -41.41 23.81
C ALA A 49 -19.20 -42.39 23.32
N PRO A 50 -20.50 -42.01 23.39
CA PRO A 50 -21.58 -42.74 22.73
C PRO A 50 -21.30 -42.95 21.23
N GLU A 51 -21.82 -44.03 20.62
CA GLU A 51 -21.59 -44.31 19.19
C GLU A 51 -21.96 -43.14 18.27
N GLU A 52 -23.10 -42.48 18.52
CA GLU A 52 -23.52 -41.27 17.78
C GLU A 52 -22.46 -40.15 17.85
N THR A 53 -21.77 -40.01 18.98
CA THR A 53 -20.70 -39.03 19.15
C THR A 53 -19.43 -39.43 18.40
N LYS A 54 -19.15 -40.73 18.24
CA LYS A 54 -17.99 -41.22 17.48
C LYS A 54 -18.10 -40.86 16.00
N ASP A 55 -19.29 -41.00 15.43
CA ASP A 55 -19.51 -40.68 14.01
C ASP A 55 -19.52 -39.16 13.78
N LEU A 56 -20.10 -38.38 14.70
CA LEU A 56 -19.99 -36.91 14.66
C LEU A 56 -18.53 -36.43 14.74
N ILE A 57 -17.68 -37.04 15.57
CA ILE A 57 -16.25 -36.69 15.65
C ILE A 57 -15.54 -36.94 14.30
N LYS A 58 -15.82 -38.06 13.63
CA LYS A 58 -15.24 -38.36 12.32
C LYS A 58 -15.71 -37.36 11.26
N GLU A 59 -17.01 -37.05 11.25
CA GLU A 59 -17.61 -36.10 10.31
C GLU A 59 -17.04 -34.69 10.51
N LEU A 60 -17.00 -34.19 11.74
CA LEU A 60 -16.42 -32.88 12.06
C LEU A 60 -14.93 -32.80 11.67
N ARG A 61 -14.18 -33.88 11.89
CA ARG A 61 -12.77 -33.95 11.46
C ARG A 61 -12.64 -33.86 9.95
N ALA A 62 -13.48 -34.59 9.22
CA ALA A 62 -13.49 -34.61 7.76
C ALA A 62 -13.88 -33.24 7.19
N ILE A 63 -14.96 -32.64 7.68
CA ILE A 63 -15.42 -31.30 7.28
C ILE A 63 -14.34 -30.25 7.55
N SER A 64 -13.70 -30.28 8.73
CA SER A 64 -12.63 -29.34 9.07
C SER A 64 -11.44 -29.45 8.10
N TYR A 65 -11.07 -30.68 7.74
CA TYR A 65 -9.99 -30.93 6.78
C TYR A 65 -10.37 -30.54 5.35
N GLU A 66 -11.59 -30.86 4.93
CA GLU A 66 -12.11 -30.52 3.60
C GLU A 66 -12.18 -29.00 3.42
N ASN A 67 -12.70 -28.27 4.41
CA ASN A 67 -12.70 -26.81 4.41
C ASN A 67 -11.28 -26.25 4.33
N ALA A 68 -10.32 -26.84 5.05
CA ALA A 68 -8.92 -26.43 4.95
C ALA A 68 -8.37 -26.63 3.53
N GLN A 69 -8.74 -27.71 2.86
CA GLN A 69 -8.32 -27.99 1.48
C GLN A 69 -8.98 -27.02 0.49
N GLN A 70 -10.27 -26.71 0.65
CA GLN A 70 -10.95 -25.71 -0.17
C GLN A 70 -10.33 -24.31 0.01
N VAL A 71 -10.03 -23.90 1.24
CA VAL A 71 -9.34 -22.62 1.52
C VAL A 71 -7.96 -22.60 0.88
N LYS A 72 -7.20 -23.69 0.97
CA LYS A 72 -5.91 -23.84 0.30
C LYS A 72 -6.03 -23.69 -1.22
N ASP A 73 -7.05 -24.29 -1.82
CA ASP A 73 -7.26 -24.24 -3.27
C ASP A 73 -7.59 -22.81 -3.73
N VAL A 74 -8.46 -22.11 -3.00
CA VAL A 74 -8.76 -20.69 -3.23
C VAL A 74 -7.50 -19.83 -3.08
N ARG A 75 -6.75 -20.01 -1.98
CA ARG A 75 -5.50 -19.28 -1.74
C ARG A 75 -4.49 -19.51 -2.86
N THR A 76 -4.32 -20.76 -3.30
CA THR A 76 -3.40 -21.13 -4.36
C THR A 76 -3.81 -20.54 -5.70
N PHE A 77 -5.12 -20.51 -6.00
CA PHE A 77 -5.66 -19.85 -7.18
C PHE A 77 -5.37 -18.35 -7.18
N LEU A 78 -5.63 -17.66 -6.06
CA LEU A 78 -5.34 -16.22 -5.93
C LEU A 78 -3.84 -15.91 -6.02
N ASP A 79 -3.01 -16.72 -5.37
CA ASP A 79 -1.54 -16.58 -5.42
C ASP A 79 -1.02 -16.79 -6.85
N PHE A 80 -1.55 -17.79 -7.56
CA PHE A 80 -1.23 -18.00 -8.97
C PHE A 80 -1.62 -16.79 -9.83
N TYR A 81 -2.83 -16.25 -9.64
CA TYR A 81 -3.32 -15.11 -10.42
C TYR A 81 -2.46 -13.86 -10.22
N LEU A 82 -2.02 -13.58 -8.98
CA LEU A 82 -1.12 -12.45 -8.71
C LEU A 82 0.32 -12.69 -9.17
N LYS A 83 0.86 -13.89 -9.02
CA LYS A 83 2.28 -14.14 -9.33
C LYS A 83 2.55 -14.48 -10.79
N SER A 84 1.61 -15.16 -11.44
CA SER A 84 1.82 -15.76 -12.76
C SER A 84 1.26 -14.92 -13.89
N ASP A 85 0.14 -14.22 -13.66
CA ASP A 85 -0.37 -13.26 -14.64
C ASP A 85 0.24 -11.88 -14.43
N LYS A 86 1.33 -11.63 -15.18
CA LYS A 86 1.98 -10.32 -15.21
C LYS A 86 1.02 -9.20 -15.62
N THR A 87 -0.02 -9.51 -16.42
CA THR A 87 -0.96 -8.50 -16.92
C THR A 87 -1.85 -7.98 -15.80
N SER A 88 -2.51 -8.88 -15.05
CA SER A 88 -3.39 -8.47 -13.96
C SER A 88 -2.65 -7.74 -12.85
N THR A 89 -1.48 -8.24 -12.45
CA THR A 89 -0.67 -7.56 -11.42
C THR A 89 -0.17 -6.21 -11.89
N HIS A 90 0.19 -6.08 -13.17
CA HIS A 90 0.54 -4.78 -13.74
C HIS A 90 -0.64 -3.80 -13.70
N ILE A 91 -1.84 -4.22 -14.11
CA ILE A 91 -3.04 -3.37 -14.07
C ILE A 91 -3.36 -2.92 -12.63
N ILE A 92 -3.23 -3.81 -11.65
CA ILE A 92 -3.44 -3.48 -10.23
C ILE A 92 -2.42 -2.43 -9.77
N LEU A 93 -1.15 -2.61 -10.10
CA LEU A 93 -0.09 -1.69 -9.70
C LEU A 93 -0.17 -0.34 -10.41
N GLU A 94 -0.53 -0.31 -11.70
CA GLU A 94 -0.82 0.93 -12.44
C GLU A 94 -1.94 1.70 -11.74
N ARG A 95 -3.02 1.01 -11.39
CA ARG A 95 -4.13 1.60 -10.66
C ARG A 95 -3.67 2.18 -9.31
N ASP A 96 -2.87 1.45 -8.54
CA ASP A 96 -2.36 1.93 -7.25
C ASP A 96 -1.42 3.14 -7.43
N ALA A 97 -0.60 3.15 -8.49
CA ALA A 97 0.23 4.30 -8.86
C ALA A 97 -0.61 5.53 -9.23
N TYR A 98 -1.67 5.36 -10.03
CA TYR A 98 -2.62 6.42 -10.33
C TYR A 98 -3.28 6.96 -9.05
N MET A 99 -3.55 6.09 -8.07
CA MET A 99 -4.12 6.54 -6.82
C MET A 99 -3.17 7.35 -5.95
N LYS A 100 -1.92 6.90 -5.86
CA LYS A 100 -0.90 7.67 -5.17
C LYS A 100 -0.65 9.02 -5.86
N LEU A 101 -0.66 9.03 -7.19
CA LEU A 101 -0.53 10.26 -7.98
C LEU A 101 -1.68 11.24 -7.74
N TYR A 102 -2.92 10.74 -7.70
CA TYR A 102 -4.09 11.56 -7.37
C TYR A 102 -4.00 12.15 -5.95
N GLN A 103 -3.59 11.35 -4.97
CA GLN A 103 -3.36 11.80 -3.59
C GLN A 103 -2.32 12.93 -3.55
N ILE A 104 -1.19 12.76 -4.26
CA ILE A 104 -0.16 13.80 -4.40
C ILE A 104 -0.74 15.08 -5.01
N PHE A 105 -1.52 14.99 -6.09
CA PHE A 105 -2.15 16.16 -6.72
C PHE A 105 -3.23 16.84 -5.86
N LYS A 106 -3.75 16.14 -4.85
CA LYS A 106 -4.71 16.68 -3.88
C LYS A 106 -4.04 17.13 -2.58
N TRP A 107 -2.72 17.13 -2.50
CA TRP A 107 -1.99 17.66 -1.36
C TRP A 107 -2.44 19.10 -1.06
N ASP A 108 -2.79 19.35 0.20
CA ASP A 108 -3.40 20.59 0.67
C ASP A 108 -2.37 21.65 1.12
N GLY A 109 -1.09 21.34 1.00
CA GLY A 109 -0.01 22.21 1.41
C GLY A 109 0.26 22.25 2.92
N ALA A 110 -0.27 21.31 3.70
CA ALA A 110 -0.12 21.34 5.16
C ALA A 110 1.30 20.96 5.63
N ASP A 111 1.85 19.87 5.11
CA ASP A 111 3.17 19.34 5.49
C ASP A 111 3.86 18.67 4.29
N VAL A 112 5.05 19.16 3.91
CA VAL A 112 5.85 18.56 2.81
C VAL A 112 6.38 17.17 3.13
N ARG A 113 6.42 16.75 4.40
CA ARG A 113 6.88 15.41 4.81
C ARG A 113 5.90 14.32 4.37
N ASP A 114 4.60 14.62 4.39
CA ASP A 114 3.58 13.74 3.82
C ASP A 114 3.76 13.61 2.32
N LEU A 115 3.98 14.72 1.62
CA LEU A 115 4.27 14.72 0.19
C LEU A 115 5.53 13.91 -0.14
N LYS A 116 6.61 14.07 0.63
CA LYS A 116 7.83 13.25 0.51
C LYS A 116 7.52 11.76 0.65
N ARG A 117 6.76 11.37 1.67
CA ARG A 117 6.38 9.97 1.91
C ARG A 117 5.59 9.42 0.72
N TRP A 118 4.58 10.14 0.24
CA TRP A 118 3.76 9.71 -0.89
C TRP A 118 4.55 9.62 -2.21
N ILE A 119 5.49 10.54 -2.46
CA ILE A 119 6.37 10.48 -3.64
C ILE A 119 7.29 9.26 -3.58
N LYS A 120 7.76 8.88 -2.39
CA LYS A 120 8.53 7.65 -2.20
C LYS A 120 7.66 6.42 -2.52
N GLU A 121 6.47 6.33 -1.94
CA GLU A 121 5.53 5.22 -2.20
C GLU A 121 5.18 5.12 -3.70
N LEU A 122 4.93 6.25 -4.37
CA LEU A 122 4.68 6.26 -5.81
C LEU A 122 5.87 5.74 -6.61
N ARG A 123 7.10 6.07 -6.20
CA ARG A 123 8.32 5.57 -6.84
C ARG A 123 8.44 4.06 -6.69
N ASP A 124 8.21 3.55 -5.48
CA ASP A 124 8.25 2.11 -5.22
C ASP A 124 7.22 1.36 -6.09
N LEU A 125 6.04 1.94 -6.32
CA LEU A 125 5.04 1.40 -7.25
C LEU A 125 5.53 1.47 -8.71
N CYS A 126 6.05 2.63 -9.14
CA CYS A 126 6.54 2.84 -10.51
C CYS A 126 7.69 1.89 -10.86
N ASP A 127 8.61 1.65 -9.94
CA ASP A 127 9.75 0.75 -10.12
C ASP A 127 9.28 -0.69 -10.39
N ARG A 128 8.15 -1.12 -9.82
CA ARG A 128 7.55 -2.45 -10.06
C ARG A 128 6.92 -2.60 -11.45
N ILE A 129 6.49 -1.49 -12.06
CA ILE A 129 5.82 -1.47 -13.37
C ILE A 129 6.66 -0.85 -14.49
N GLY A 130 7.90 -0.44 -14.20
CA GLY A 130 8.81 0.13 -15.20
C GLY A 130 8.48 1.57 -15.62
N LEU A 131 7.79 2.33 -14.76
CA LEU A 131 7.52 3.74 -14.98
C LEU A 131 8.55 4.62 -14.26
N ASN A 132 8.75 5.85 -14.75
CA ASN A 132 9.57 6.84 -14.07
C ASN A 132 8.69 7.88 -13.38
N VAL A 133 8.79 7.98 -12.07
CA VAL A 133 8.01 8.92 -11.25
C VAL A 133 8.12 10.38 -11.73
N ARG A 134 9.27 10.78 -12.30
CA ARG A 134 9.50 12.14 -12.81
C ARG A 134 8.61 12.50 -13.99
N ASP A 135 8.19 11.52 -14.77
CA ASP A 135 7.34 11.74 -15.95
C ASP A 135 5.86 11.92 -15.55
N LEU A 136 5.52 11.51 -14.32
CA LEU A 136 4.14 11.51 -13.81
C LEU A 136 3.82 12.78 -12.99
N ILE A 137 4.79 13.30 -12.25
CA ILE A 137 4.55 14.41 -11.32
C ILE A 137 4.83 15.77 -11.98
N ASN A 138 3.80 16.62 -11.98
CA ASN A 138 3.96 18.04 -12.32
C ASN A 138 4.12 18.90 -11.06
N PHE A 139 5.37 19.11 -10.63
CA PHE A 139 5.71 19.89 -9.43
C PHE A 139 5.23 21.35 -9.46
N LYS A 140 5.04 21.95 -10.65
CA LYS A 140 4.49 23.32 -10.75
C LYS A 140 3.07 23.44 -10.17
N LYS A 141 2.34 22.32 -10.07
CA LYS A 141 0.99 22.26 -9.49
C LYS A 141 0.99 21.88 -8.00
N LEU A 142 2.16 21.57 -7.43
CA LEU A 142 2.31 21.08 -6.07
C LEU A 142 2.85 22.14 -5.10
N THR A 143 2.99 23.40 -5.50
CA THR A 143 3.39 24.50 -4.59
C THR A 143 2.16 25.14 -3.97
N ALA A 144 1.93 24.92 -2.68
CA ALA A 144 0.78 25.47 -1.97
C ALA A 144 0.91 26.97 -1.69
N GLN A 145 2.15 27.44 -1.54
CA GLN A 145 2.49 28.85 -1.51
C GLN A 145 3.54 29.15 -2.59
N PRO A 146 3.57 30.39 -3.12
CA PRO A 146 4.66 30.83 -3.97
C PRO A 146 5.99 30.67 -3.22
N VAL A 147 7.00 30.15 -3.91
CA VAL A 147 8.35 30.09 -3.35
C VAL A 147 8.86 31.52 -3.16
N PRO A 148 9.35 31.89 -1.95
CA PRO A 148 9.91 33.22 -1.71
C PRO A 148 11.02 33.60 -2.71
N GLU A 149 11.04 34.86 -3.16
CA GLU A 149 11.95 35.35 -4.21
C GLU A 149 13.44 35.16 -3.86
N ASP A 150 13.77 35.24 -2.58
CA ASP A 150 15.13 35.07 -2.05
C ASP A 150 15.66 33.64 -2.17
N ILE A 151 14.76 32.64 -2.20
CA ILE A 151 15.13 31.22 -2.34
C ILE A 151 14.70 30.60 -3.67
N VAL A 152 14.14 31.39 -4.60
CA VAL A 152 13.60 30.90 -5.88
C VAL A 152 14.66 30.26 -6.79
N LYS A 153 15.94 30.62 -6.58
CA LYS A 153 17.08 30.04 -7.30
C LYS A 153 17.50 28.67 -6.76
N PHE A 154 17.03 28.29 -5.58
CA PHE A 154 17.25 26.97 -5.01
C PHE A 154 16.30 25.96 -5.66
N PRO A 155 16.71 24.70 -5.88
CA PRO A 155 15.86 23.68 -6.52
C PRO A 155 14.74 23.20 -5.59
N VAL A 156 13.74 24.07 -5.38
CA VAL A 156 12.54 23.82 -4.59
C VAL A 156 11.44 23.27 -5.49
N TYR A 157 10.85 22.14 -5.09
CA TYR A 157 9.78 21.48 -5.84
C TYR A 157 8.40 21.69 -5.24
N ALA A 158 8.31 21.83 -3.92
CA ALA A 158 7.08 22.12 -3.20
C ALA A 158 7.41 22.95 -1.95
N PHE A 159 6.46 23.76 -1.52
CA PHE A 159 6.59 24.64 -0.35
C PHE A 159 5.28 24.57 0.43
N ASP A 160 5.35 24.26 1.73
CA ASP A 160 4.18 24.17 2.60
C ASP A 160 3.90 25.45 3.36
N LYS A 161 2.77 25.45 4.08
CA LYS A 161 2.30 26.57 4.90
C LYS A 161 3.15 26.82 6.14
N GLN A 162 4.03 25.90 6.52
CA GLN A 162 4.88 25.98 7.72
C GLN A 162 6.28 26.51 7.42
N GLY A 163 6.59 26.81 6.15
CA GLY A 163 7.90 27.32 5.74
C GLY A 163 8.91 26.22 5.40
N TYR A 164 8.47 24.96 5.27
CA TYR A 164 9.31 23.86 4.80
C TYR A 164 9.13 23.64 3.30
N CYS A 165 10.20 23.17 2.68
CA CYS A 165 10.25 22.91 1.27
C CYS A 165 10.76 21.50 0.96
N LEU A 166 10.25 20.93 -0.14
CA LEU A 166 10.75 19.69 -0.72
C LEU A 166 11.82 20.03 -1.77
N THR A 167 13.00 19.44 -1.63
CA THR A 167 14.18 19.68 -2.47
C THR A 167 14.99 18.39 -2.68
N GLY A 168 16.18 18.53 -3.27
CA GLY A 168 17.10 17.44 -3.58
C GLY A 168 16.86 16.83 -4.97
N PRO A 169 17.88 16.26 -5.60
CA PRO A 169 17.76 15.69 -6.95
C PRO A 169 16.72 14.57 -7.01
N ALA A 170 16.45 13.88 -5.90
CA ALA A 170 15.49 12.79 -5.82
C ALA A 170 14.16 13.19 -5.15
N PHE A 171 13.90 14.49 -4.94
CA PHE A 171 12.68 14.99 -4.24
C PHE A 171 12.50 14.37 -2.84
N ASP A 172 13.60 14.21 -2.11
CA ASP A 172 13.70 13.40 -0.90
C ASP A 172 14.24 14.18 0.31
N ILE A 173 14.62 15.45 0.11
CA ILE A 173 15.13 16.31 1.16
C ILE A 173 14.04 17.29 1.57
N VAL A 174 13.81 17.42 2.87
CA VAL A 174 12.95 18.44 3.46
C VAL A 174 13.85 19.45 4.15
N MET A 175 13.67 20.73 3.87
CA MET A 175 14.44 21.81 4.50
C MET A 175 13.52 22.95 4.91
N HIS A 176 13.82 23.58 6.04
CA HIS A 176 13.19 24.84 6.41
C HIS A 176 13.75 25.99 5.56
N ASN A 177 12.96 27.04 5.32
CA ASN A 177 13.39 28.18 4.50
C ASN A 177 14.70 28.84 5.00
N ASP A 178 14.92 28.89 6.31
CA ASP A 178 16.14 29.43 6.90
C ASP A 178 17.36 28.56 6.60
N GLU A 179 17.23 27.24 6.66
CA GLU A 179 18.31 26.30 6.28
C GLU A 179 18.66 26.43 4.79
N VAL A 180 17.67 26.73 3.95
CA VAL A 180 17.90 26.99 2.51
C VAL A 180 18.72 28.25 2.32
N ARG A 181 18.39 29.34 3.04
CA ARG A 181 19.14 30.61 3.00
C ARG A 181 20.58 30.40 3.45
N GLU A 182 20.79 29.66 4.52
CA GLU A 182 22.13 29.30 5.02
C GLU A 182 22.93 28.55 3.95
N LYS A 183 22.35 27.50 3.34
CA LYS A 183 23.04 26.76 2.26
C LYS A 183 23.36 27.61 1.05
N MET A 184 22.48 28.54 0.68
CA MET A 184 22.74 29.47 -0.43
C MET A 184 23.85 30.48 -0.09
N ALA A 185 23.99 30.86 1.18
CA ALA A 185 25.07 31.72 1.64
C ALA A 185 26.42 30.96 1.77
N GLU A 186 26.39 29.69 2.17
CA GLU A 186 27.57 28.81 2.28
C GLU A 186 28.07 28.29 0.93
N SER A 187 27.17 28.20 -0.05
CA SER A 187 27.47 27.83 -1.44
C SER A 187 27.34 29.07 -2.34
N PRO A 188 28.16 30.12 -2.19
CA PRO A 188 28.18 31.20 -3.17
C PRO A 188 28.54 30.54 -4.50
N SER A 189 27.68 30.70 -5.50
CA SER A 189 27.93 30.15 -6.84
C SER A 189 29.30 30.63 -7.33
N PRO A 190 30.07 29.79 -8.06
CA PRO A 190 31.27 30.25 -8.76
C PRO A 190 30.96 31.36 -9.78
#